data_AF-A0A167CTA1-F1
#
_entry.id   AF-A0A167CTA1-F1
#
_cell.length_a   1.000
_cell.length_b   1.000
_cell.length_c   1.000
_cell.angle_alpha   90.00
_cell.angle_beta   90.00
_cell.angle_gamma   90.00
#
_symmetry.space_group_name_H-M   'P 1'
#
loop_
_entity.id
_entity.type
_entity.pdbx_description
1 polymer ?
#
loop_
_entity_poly.entity_id
_entity_poly.type
_entity_poly.pdbx_seq_one_letter_code
_entity_poly.pdbx_strand_id
1 'polypeptide(L)'
;MACGQGGYQAVLSNSVCSAMKSEIPSCLSSISQCYSSNSQLQCVQATNQCNEDEYEPLAETGLNVYDLRTQCQGELCYAGLNDVSTYLNQASVKQALGANPQITFQDCNDDINEAFSTAGDYIHSFAPDVAQILEANIPILIYAGDKDFICNWLGCRAWTRALEWPGQSEYNNASSVPWMSGQTHAGDVTNYQHFTFLRIYNAGHMVPHDQPQAALTMLNQWLQGDYSLQG
;
A
#
# COMPACT_ATOMS: atom_id res chain seq x y z
N MET A 1 -10.33 3.26 5.87
CA MET A 1 -10.13 2.04 6.69
C MET A 1 -10.45 2.24 8.18
N ALA A 2 -9.78 3.17 8.85
CA ALA A 2 -9.82 3.33 10.31
C ALA A 2 -11.22 3.56 10.92
N CYS A 3 -12.19 4.00 10.11
CA CYS A 3 -13.57 4.22 10.48
C CYS A 3 -14.50 3.01 10.29
N GLY A 4 -13.95 1.79 10.21
CA GLY A 4 -14.74 0.55 10.29
C GLY A 4 -15.27 -0.01 8.97
N GLN A 5 -14.91 0.58 7.82
CA GLN A 5 -15.40 0.14 6.50
C GLN A 5 -14.51 -0.94 5.85
N GLY A 6 -13.38 -1.26 6.47
CA GLY A 6 -12.32 -2.11 5.91
C GLY A 6 -12.46 -3.61 6.13
N GLY A 7 -13.55 -4.08 6.75
CA GLY A 7 -13.60 -5.45 7.29
C GLY A 7 -12.86 -5.60 8.63
N TYR A 8 -12.62 -4.49 9.32
CA TYR A 8 -12.14 -4.42 10.70
C TYR A 8 -12.93 -3.35 11.43
N GLN A 9 -13.08 -3.47 12.75
CA GLN A 9 -13.84 -2.52 13.56
C GLN A 9 -13.24 -1.10 13.48
N ALA A 10 -14.08 -0.09 13.70
CA ALA A 10 -13.59 1.29 13.78
C ALA A 10 -12.61 1.43 14.95
N VAL A 11 -11.47 2.06 14.68
CA VAL A 11 -10.43 2.37 15.67
C VAL A 11 -10.37 3.86 16.00
N LEU A 12 -11.03 4.70 15.19
CA LEU A 12 -11.23 6.12 15.45
C LEU A 12 -12.65 6.38 15.95
N SER A 13 -12.82 7.46 16.70
CA SER A 13 -14.14 7.90 17.17
C SER A 13 -14.99 8.43 16.02
N ASN A 14 -16.32 8.40 16.21
CA ASN A 14 -17.25 8.93 15.20
C ASN A 14 -17.00 10.42 14.89
N SER A 15 -16.55 11.22 15.86
CA SER A 15 -16.24 12.64 15.64
C SER A 15 -15.02 12.81 14.75
N VAL A 16 -13.94 12.05 15.00
CA VAL A 16 -12.73 12.07 14.16
C VAL A 16 -13.06 11.59 12.75
N CYS A 17 -13.79 10.48 12.61
CA CYS A 17 -14.22 9.97 11.32
C CYS A 17 -15.11 10.95 10.54
N SER A 18 -15.93 11.74 11.23
CA SER A 18 -16.75 12.77 10.59
C SER A 18 -15.92 13.96 10.13
N ALA A 19 -14.89 14.34 10.90
CA ALA A 19 -13.96 15.40 10.55
C ALA A 19 -13.10 15.03 9.34
N MET A 20 -12.47 13.85 9.33
CA MET A 20 -11.73 13.36 8.15
C MET A 20 -12.63 13.41 6.91
N LYS A 21 -13.85 12.86 7.02
CA LYS A 21 -14.81 12.86 5.91
C LYS A 21 -15.18 14.28 5.40
N SER A 22 -15.20 15.29 6.27
CA SER A 22 -15.48 16.67 5.84
C SER A 22 -14.31 17.32 5.12
N GLU A 23 -13.08 16.87 5.36
CA GLU A 23 -11.87 17.40 4.72
C GLU A 23 -11.52 16.73 3.38
N ILE A 24 -12.04 15.53 3.10
CA ILE A 24 -11.86 14.83 1.81
C ILE A 24 -11.99 15.77 0.59
N PRO A 25 -13.02 16.63 0.44
CA PRO A 25 -13.13 17.50 -0.73
C PRO A 25 -11.98 18.50 -0.86
N SER A 26 -11.44 18.99 0.26
CA SER A 26 -10.29 19.91 0.29
C SER A 26 -9.03 19.20 -0.18
N CYS A 27 -8.72 18.03 0.41
CA CYS A 27 -7.61 17.19 -0.01
C CYS A 27 -7.69 16.85 -1.52
N LEU A 28 -8.84 16.33 -1.99
CA LEU A 28 -9.01 15.96 -3.41
C LEU A 28 -8.87 17.17 -4.36
N SER A 29 -9.33 18.36 -3.96
CA SER A 29 -9.15 19.59 -4.73
C SER A 29 -7.66 19.94 -4.86
N SER A 30 -6.89 19.84 -3.78
CA SER A 30 -5.45 20.08 -3.78
C SER A 30 -4.69 19.08 -4.65
N ILE A 31 -5.08 17.79 -4.62
CA ILE A 31 -4.54 16.76 -5.53
C ILE A 31 -4.80 17.15 -6.99
N SER A 32 -6.03 17.52 -7.32
CA SER A 32 -6.39 17.93 -8.69
C SER A 32 -5.59 19.16 -9.15
N GLN A 33 -5.25 20.08 -8.25
CA GLN A 33 -4.42 21.24 -8.57
C GLN A 33 -2.98 20.82 -8.87
N CYS A 34 -2.39 19.92 -8.07
CA CYS A 34 -1.09 19.33 -8.39
C CYS A 34 -1.12 18.66 -9.77
N TYR A 35 -2.11 17.82 -10.07
CA TYR A 35 -2.19 17.09 -11.35
C TYR A 35 -2.31 18.01 -12.56
N SER A 36 -3.04 19.12 -12.43
CA SER A 36 -3.26 20.05 -13.53
C SER A 36 -2.10 21.03 -13.74
N SER A 37 -1.41 21.44 -12.68
CA SER A 37 -0.31 22.41 -12.77
C SER A 37 1.06 21.78 -12.93
N ASN A 38 1.24 20.53 -12.47
CA ASN A 38 2.55 19.90 -12.29
C ASN A 38 3.55 20.77 -11.51
N SER A 39 3.05 21.62 -10.60
CA SER A 39 3.86 22.55 -9.82
C SER A 39 4.32 21.89 -8.53
N GLN A 40 5.65 21.80 -8.34
CA GLN A 40 6.28 21.31 -7.11
C GLN A 40 5.62 21.88 -5.85
N LEU A 41 5.43 23.20 -5.78
CA LEU A 41 4.83 23.84 -4.61
C LEU A 41 3.39 23.35 -4.35
N GLN A 42 2.57 23.23 -5.39
CA GLN A 42 1.18 22.78 -5.23
C GLN A 42 1.11 21.30 -4.83
N CYS A 43 2.02 20.47 -5.36
CA CYS A 43 2.10 19.06 -5.02
C CYS A 43 2.59 18.84 -3.57
N VAL A 44 3.56 19.62 -3.10
CA VAL A 44 3.98 19.63 -1.69
C VAL A 44 2.82 20.04 -0.78
N GLN A 45 2.13 21.13 -1.12
CA GLN A 45 0.97 21.60 -0.35
C GLN A 45 -0.15 20.55 -0.29
N ALA A 46 -0.46 19.91 -1.42
CA ALA A 46 -1.45 18.84 -1.47
C ALA A 46 -1.05 17.64 -0.61
N THR A 47 0.23 17.24 -0.64
CA THR A 47 0.75 16.16 0.21
C THR A 47 0.56 16.47 1.69
N ASN A 48 0.97 17.67 2.13
CA ASN A 48 0.85 18.08 3.52
C ASN A 48 -0.61 18.14 3.98
N GLN A 49 -1.47 18.80 3.20
CA GLN A 49 -2.90 18.91 3.53
C GLN A 49 -3.55 17.54 3.67
N CYS A 50 -3.37 16.66 2.67
CA CYS A 50 -3.97 15.33 2.71
C CYS A 50 -3.42 14.47 3.85
N ASN A 51 -2.14 14.60 4.20
CA ASN A 51 -1.56 13.87 5.33
C ASN A 51 -2.13 14.37 6.66
N GLU A 52 -2.22 15.68 6.86
CA GLU A 52 -2.82 16.30 8.05
C GLU A 52 -4.27 15.85 8.25
N ASP A 53 -5.06 15.82 7.17
CA ASP A 53 -6.49 15.52 7.25
C ASP A 53 -6.79 14.00 7.35
N GLU A 54 -6.04 13.17 6.63
CA GLU A 54 -6.42 11.76 6.41
C GLU A 54 -5.47 10.73 7.04
N TYR A 55 -4.22 11.11 7.35
CA TYR A 55 -3.20 10.20 7.91
C TYR A 55 -2.94 10.47 9.39
N GLU A 56 -2.66 11.72 9.75
CA GLU A 56 -2.30 12.14 11.11
C GLU A 56 -3.33 11.72 12.17
N PRO A 57 -4.66 11.80 11.93
CA PRO A 57 -5.65 11.42 12.94
C PRO A 57 -5.53 9.97 13.41
N LEU A 58 -5.01 9.06 12.57
CA LEU A 58 -4.67 7.71 13.03
C LEU A 58 -3.29 7.68 13.69
N ALA A 59 -2.28 8.29 13.08
CA ALA A 59 -0.90 8.24 13.57
C ALA A 59 -0.79 8.75 15.02
N GLU A 60 -1.51 9.82 15.37
CA GLU A 60 -1.53 10.40 16.71
C GLU A 60 -2.11 9.47 17.79
N THR A 61 -2.87 8.44 17.41
CA THR A 61 -3.40 7.47 18.37
C THR A 61 -2.34 6.50 18.90
N GLY A 62 -1.16 6.45 18.27
CA GLY A 62 -0.13 5.44 18.54
C GLY A 62 -0.40 4.07 17.93
N LEU A 63 -1.51 3.90 17.19
CA LEU A 63 -1.75 2.69 16.40
C LEU A 63 -0.73 2.55 15.28
N ASN A 64 -0.43 1.30 14.92
CA ASN A 64 0.42 1.00 13.79
C ASN A 64 -0.32 1.30 12.48
N VAL A 65 0.18 2.28 11.72
CA VAL A 65 -0.38 2.68 10.40
C VAL A 65 -0.26 1.57 9.35
N TYR A 66 0.57 0.56 9.61
CA TYR A 66 0.75 -0.62 8.76
C TYR A 66 -0.13 -1.81 9.17
N ASP A 67 -0.66 -1.82 10.39
CA ASP A 67 -1.60 -2.84 10.87
C ASP A 67 -2.48 -2.31 12.01
N LEU A 68 -3.75 -2.03 11.68
CA LEU A 68 -4.76 -1.48 12.60
C LEU A 68 -5.05 -2.35 13.84
N ARG A 69 -4.55 -3.59 13.88
CA ARG A 69 -4.70 -4.49 15.03
C ARG A 69 -3.67 -4.24 16.12
N THR A 70 -2.62 -3.47 15.84
CA THR A 70 -1.42 -3.37 16.68
C THR A 70 -1.07 -1.93 17.04
N GLN A 71 -0.30 -1.76 18.11
CA GLN A 71 0.32 -0.47 18.47
C GLN A 71 1.64 -0.33 17.72
N CYS A 72 2.00 0.90 17.34
CA CYS A 72 3.28 1.19 16.72
C CYS A 72 4.40 0.98 17.75
N GLN A 73 5.31 0.04 17.47
CA GLN A 73 6.45 -0.27 18.36
C GLN A 73 7.74 -0.44 17.56
N GLY A 74 8.83 0.18 18.03
CA GLY A 74 10.12 0.14 17.35
C GLY A 74 10.20 1.08 16.14
N GLU A 75 11.29 0.98 15.38
CA GLU A 75 11.45 1.73 14.14
C GLU A 75 10.44 1.23 13.09
N LEU A 76 9.89 2.16 12.31
CA LEU A 76 8.85 1.89 11.30
C LEU A 76 7.67 1.06 11.84
N CYS A 77 7.36 1.17 13.12
CA CYS A 77 6.30 0.41 13.81
C CYS A 77 6.44 -1.12 13.81
N TYR A 78 7.63 -1.67 13.49
CA TYR A 78 7.93 -3.09 13.57
C TYR A 78 9.20 -3.32 14.40
N ALA A 79 9.04 -3.71 15.67
CA ALA A 79 10.15 -3.92 16.60
C ALA A 79 11.25 -4.87 16.08
N GLY A 80 10.90 -5.84 15.23
CA GLY A 80 11.85 -6.79 14.64
C GLY A 80 12.82 -6.18 13.61
N LEU A 81 12.55 -5.00 13.06
CA LEU A 81 13.46 -4.35 12.11
C LEU A 81 14.77 -3.89 12.78
N ASN A 82 14.71 -3.53 14.07
CA ASN A 82 15.91 -3.19 14.84
C ASN A 82 16.93 -4.36 14.89
N ASP A 83 16.44 -5.61 14.94
CA ASP A 83 17.28 -6.80 14.94
C ASP A 83 17.97 -6.99 13.57
N VAL A 84 17.26 -6.68 12.47
CA VAL A 84 17.81 -6.74 11.10
C VAL A 84 18.94 -5.73 10.94
N SER A 85 18.71 -4.46 11.30
CA SER A 85 19.73 -3.43 11.22
C SER A 85 20.95 -3.76 12.10
N THR A 86 20.71 -4.28 13.31
CA THR A 86 21.79 -4.73 14.21
C THR A 86 22.61 -5.86 13.58
N TYR A 87 21.96 -6.86 12.99
CA TYR A 87 22.62 -7.99 12.34
C TYR A 87 23.45 -7.55 11.13
N LEU A 88 22.86 -6.76 10.23
CA LEU A 88 23.53 -6.26 9.03
C LEU A 88 24.71 -5.33 9.34
N ASN A 89 24.72 -4.72 10.52
CA ASN A 89 25.82 -3.87 10.98
C ASN A 89 26.99 -4.63 11.64
N GLN A 90 26.88 -5.93 11.88
CA GLN A 90 27.98 -6.72 12.43
C GLN A 90 29.16 -6.76 11.45
N ALA A 91 30.39 -6.61 11.98
CA ALA A 91 31.60 -6.61 11.15
C ALA A 91 31.78 -7.90 10.33
N SER A 92 31.44 -9.06 10.92
CA SER A 92 31.47 -10.36 10.25
C SER A 92 30.47 -10.44 9.10
N VAL A 93 29.25 -9.92 9.30
CA VAL A 93 28.19 -9.90 8.27
C VAL A 93 28.58 -8.93 7.15
N LYS A 94 29.04 -7.72 7.47
CA LYS A 94 29.56 -6.77 6.47
C LYS A 94 30.70 -7.36 5.66
N GLN A 95 31.65 -8.02 6.32
CA GLN A 95 32.77 -8.69 5.66
C GLN A 95 32.28 -9.82 4.73
N ALA A 96 31.35 -10.65 5.19
CA ALA A 96 30.81 -11.76 4.41
C ALA A 96 30.03 -11.29 3.17
N LEU A 97 29.32 -10.15 3.28
CA LEU A 97 28.59 -9.53 2.16
C LEU A 97 29.48 -8.64 1.26
N GLY A 98 30.74 -8.39 1.65
CA GLY A 98 31.62 -7.45 0.95
C GLY A 98 31.20 -5.98 1.07
N ALA A 99 30.41 -5.64 2.09
CA ALA A 99 29.96 -4.28 2.35
C ALA A 99 31.10 -3.42 2.94
N ASN A 100 31.08 -2.12 2.64
CA ASN A 100 32.06 -1.18 3.19
C ASN A 100 31.92 -1.13 4.73
N PRO A 101 32.96 -1.45 5.51
CA PRO A 101 32.89 -1.48 6.97
C PRO A 101 32.63 -0.10 7.60
N GLN A 102 32.87 0.99 6.87
CA GLN A 102 32.66 2.36 7.35
C GLN A 102 31.22 2.85 7.20
N ILE A 103 30.38 2.14 6.43
CA ILE A 103 28.98 2.52 6.22
C ILE A 103 28.13 1.83 7.28
N THR A 104 27.29 2.59 7.99
CA THR A 104 26.25 2.04 8.85
C THR A 104 25.01 1.79 8.00
N PHE A 105 24.54 0.54 7.99
CA PHE A 105 23.27 0.20 7.37
C PHE A 105 22.12 0.81 8.18
N GLN A 106 21.11 1.33 7.49
CA GLN A 106 19.84 1.80 8.00
C GLN A 106 18.73 1.26 7.08
N ASP A 107 17.56 0.97 7.62
CA ASP A 107 16.44 0.43 6.83
C ASP A 107 15.92 1.44 5.79
N CYS A 108 15.88 2.73 6.17
CA CYS A 108 15.47 3.84 5.33
C CYS A 108 16.49 4.98 5.43
N ASN A 109 16.55 5.83 4.39
CA ASN A 109 17.34 7.07 4.40
C ASN A 109 16.37 8.26 4.41
N ASP A 110 16.32 8.98 5.53
CA ASP A 110 15.39 10.09 5.74
C ASP A 110 15.69 11.30 4.85
N ASP A 111 16.96 11.56 4.52
CA ASP A 111 17.34 12.66 3.62
C ASP A 111 16.75 12.45 2.22
N ILE A 112 16.75 11.20 1.73
CA ILE A 112 16.12 10.85 0.46
C ILE A 112 14.60 10.94 0.56
N ASN A 113 14.00 10.46 1.66
CA ASN A 113 12.56 10.61 1.86
C ASN A 113 12.12 12.08 1.83
N GLU A 114 12.86 12.96 2.54
CA GLU A 114 12.62 14.40 2.54
C GLU A 114 12.81 15.02 1.16
N ALA A 115 13.84 14.59 0.40
CA ALA A 115 14.06 15.06 -0.95
C ALA A 115 12.87 14.75 -1.89
N PHE A 116 12.29 13.54 -1.81
CA PHE A 116 11.10 13.18 -2.59
C PHE A 116 9.85 13.96 -2.13
N SER A 117 9.67 14.09 -0.82
CA SER A 117 8.57 14.88 -0.24
C SER A 117 8.62 16.34 -0.69
N THR A 118 9.77 16.99 -0.56
CA THR A 118 9.96 18.40 -0.93
C THR A 118 10.00 18.62 -2.44
N ALA A 119 10.30 17.60 -3.24
CA ALA A 119 10.12 17.60 -4.69
C ALA A 119 8.63 17.50 -5.11
N GLY A 120 7.73 17.24 -4.17
CA GLY A 120 6.29 17.09 -4.42
C GLY A 120 5.91 15.76 -5.05
N ASP A 121 6.81 14.76 -5.03
CA ASP A 121 6.65 13.51 -5.78
C ASP A 121 5.45 12.68 -5.27
N TYR A 122 5.25 12.62 -3.95
CA TYR A 122 4.29 11.74 -3.26
C TYR A 122 2.88 11.72 -3.85
N ILE A 123 2.36 12.87 -4.27
CA ILE A 123 0.96 12.99 -4.64
C ILE A 123 0.71 12.73 -6.13
N HIS A 124 1.75 12.78 -6.98
CA HIS A 124 1.63 12.63 -8.44
C HIS A 124 0.94 11.31 -8.84
N SER A 125 0.14 11.37 -9.91
CA SER A 125 -0.53 10.16 -10.41
C SER A 125 0.37 9.39 -11.36
N PHE A 126 0.77 8.20 -10.93
CA PHE A 126 1.44 7.21 -11.78
C PHE A 126 0.48 6.12 -12.29
N ALA A 127 -0.81 6.21 -11.98
CA ALA A 127 -1.82 5.28 -12.47
C ALA A 127 -1.89 5.19 -14.02
N PRO A 128 -1.69 6.29 -14.80
CA PRO A 128 -1.66 6.20 -16.25
C PRO A 128 -0.56 5.29 -16.82
N ASP A 129 0.53 5.08 -16.10
CA ASP A 129 1.60 4.17 -16.53
C ASP A 129 1.15 2.70 -16.42
N VAL A 130 0.29 2.38 -15.45
CA VAL A 130 -0.34 1.05 -15.32
C VAL A 130 -1.21 0.76 -16.55
N ALA A 131 -1.96 1.75 -17.04
CA ALA A 131 -2.78 1.58 -18.25
C ALA A 131 -1.91 1.28 -19.49
N GLN A 132 -0.78 1.98 -19.66
CA GLN A 132 0.16 1.73 -20.75
C GLN A 132 0.75 0.31 -20.70
N ILE A 133 1.05 -0.19 -19.50
CA ILE A 133 1.56 -1.56 -19.29
C ILE A 133 0.48 -2.60 -19.65
N LEU A 134 -0.78 -2.34 -19.29
CA LEU A 134 -1.91 -3.21 -19.66
C LEU A 134 -2.15 -3.24 -21.18
N GLU A 135 -2.04 -2.10 -21.86
CA GLU A 135 -2.15 -2.00 -23.32
C GLU A 135 -1.03 -2.76 -24.04
N ALA A 136 0.14 -2.88 -23.41
CA ALA A 136 1.24 -3.73 -23.87
C ALA A 136 1.04 -5.23 -23.59
N ASN A 137 -0.13 -5.65 -23.09
CA ASN A 137 -0.47 -7.03 -22.70
C ASN A 137 0.47 -7.61 -21.63
N ILE A 138 1.00 -6.78 -20.75
CA ILE A 138 1.81 -7.24 -19.62
C ILE A 138 0.87 -7.50 -18.43
N PRO A 139 0.86 -8.71 -17.84
CA PRO A 139 0.07 -9.01 -16.65
C PRO A 139 0.47 -8.14 -15.45
N ILE A 140 -0.51 -7.56 -14.77
CA ILE A 140 -0.34 -6.75 -13.56
C ILE A 140 -1.18 -7.35 -12.43
N LEU A 141 -0.51 -7.61 -11.31
CA LEU A 141 -1.12 -7.99 -10.03
C LEU A 141 -1.00 -6.83 -9.05
N ILE A 142 -2.14 -6.32 -8.60
CA ILE A 142 -2.23 -5.42 -7.45
C ILE A 142 -2.75 -6.24 -6.28
N TYR A 143 -2.01 -6.30 -5.17
CA TYR A 143 -2.46 -7.00 -3.97
C TYR A 143 -2.35 -6.11 -2.74
N ALA A 144 -3.26 -6.30 -1.78
CA ALA A 144 -3.28 -5.51 -0.56
C ALA A 144 -3.79 -6.32 0.63
N GLY A 145 -3.11 -6.20 1.77
CA GLY A 145 -3.56 -6.74 3.05
C GLY A 145 -4.75 -5.95 3.61
N ASP A 146 -5.75 -6.66 4.15
CA ASP A 146 -6.99 -6.03 4.61
C ASP A 146 -6.95 -5.46 6.05
N LYS A 147 -5.76 -5.41 6.65
CA LYS A 147 -5.49 -4.77 7.95
C LYS A 147 -4.56 -3.56 7.84
N ASP A 148 -4.03 -3.29 6.65
CA ASP A 148 -3.24 -2.09 6.37
C ASP A 148 -4.14 -0.84 6.32
N PHE A 149 -3.64 0.26 6.88
CA PHE A 149 -4.28 1.56 6.78
C PHE A 149 -3.65 2.44 5.70
N ILE A 150 -2.32 2.59 5.73
CA ILE A 150 -1.61 3.59 4.91
C ILE A 150 -1.74 3.31 3.41
N CYS A 151 -1.71 2.03 3.00
CA CYS A 151 -1.92 1.60 1.61
C CYS A 151 -3.08 0.60 1.51
N ASN A 152 -4.21 1.00 2.08
CA ASN A 152 -5.31 0.08 2.31
C ASN A 152 -5.97 -0.53 1.06
N TRP A 153 -6.49 -1.74 1.24
CA TRP A 153 -7.17 -2.50 0.19
C TRP A 153 -8.42 -1.79 -0.40
N LEU A 154 -9.12 -0.94 0.37
CA LEU A 154 -10.27 -0.18 -0.15
C LEU A 154 -9.83 0.83 -1.19
N GLY A 155 -8.77 1.59 -0.90
CA GLY A 155 -8.14 2.55 -1.82
C GLY A 155 -7.55 1.83 -3.04
N CYS A 156 -6.83 0.73 -2.83
CA CYS A 156 -6.30 -0.10 -3.92
C CYS A 156 -7.42 -0.61 -4.85
N ARG A 157 -8.52 -1.12 -4.27
CA ARG A 157 -9.68 -1.54 -5.05
C ARG A 157 -10.35 -0.37 -5.78
N ALA A 158 -10.43 0.80 -5.16
CA ALA A 158 -11.07 1.96 -5.76
C ALA A 158 -10.31 2.44 -7.00
N TRP A 159 -8.99 2.63 -6.91
CA TRP A 159 -8.22 3.12 -8.06
C TRP A 159 -8.12 2.07 -9.17
N THR A 160 -8.03 0.77 -8.86
CA THR A 160 -8.03 -0.28 -9.91
C THR A 160 -9.35 -0.30 -10.70
N ARG A 161 -10.48 0.04 -10.07
CA ARG A 161 -11.78 0.17 -10.76
C ARG A 161 -11.92 1.49 -11.54
N ALA A 162 -11.25 2.54 -11.08
CA ALA A 162 -11.25 3.86 -11.69
C ALA A 162 -10.24 3.99 -12.85
N LEU A 163 -9.23 3.12 -12.91
CA LEU A 163 -8.21 3.12 -13.95
C LEU A 163 -8.87 3.03 -15.33
N GLU A 164 -8.60 4.00 -16.19
CA GLU A 164 -9.06 4.02 -17.57
C GLU A 164 -8.12 3.16 -18.43
N TRP A 165 -8.66 2.10 -19.01
CA TRP A 165 -7.96 1.21 -19.94
C TRP A 165 -9.01 0.43 -20.76
N PRO A 166 -8.64 -0.18 -21.91
CA PRO A 166 -9.62 -0.81 -22.80
C PRO A 166 -10.52 -1.89 -22.15
N GLY A 167 -10.07 -2.56 -21.09
CA GLY A 167 -10.82 -3.58 -20.36
C GLY A 167 -11.50 -3.12 -19.08
N GLN A 168 -11.57 -1.82 -18.80
CA GLN A 168 -12.13 -1.28 -17.56
C GLN A 168 -13.58 -1.71 -17.32
N SER A 169 -14.41 -1.69 -18.37
CA SER A 169 -15.84 -2.05 -18.27
C SER A 169 -16.02 -3.49 -17.81
N GLU A 170 -15.31 -4.42 -18.45
CA GLU A 170 -15.37 -5.84 -18.13
C GLU A 170 -14.75 -6.14 -16.77
N TYR A 171 -13.63 -5.49 -16.41
CA TYR A 171 -13.06 -5.56 -15.07
C TYR A 171 -14.05 -5.11 -13.99
N ASN A 172 -14.78 -4.02 -14.23
CA ASN A 172 -15.78 -3.52 -13.29
C ASN A 172 -17.03 -4.42 -13.19
N ASN A 173 -17.33 -5.18 -14.25
CA ASN A 173 -18.40 -6.18 -14.27
C ASN A 173 -17.95 -7.55 -13.74
N ALA A 174 -16.65 -7.80 -13.61
CA ALA A 174 -16.13 -9.03 -13.05
C ALA A 174 -16.53 -9.20 -11.58
N SER A 175 -16.91 -10.42 -11.21
CA SER A 175 -17.25 -10.76 -9.83
C SER A 175 -15.98 -10.92 -9.01
N SER A 176 -16.02 -10.43 -7.77
CA SER A 176 -15.01 -10.77 -6.77
C SER A 176 -15.31 -12.19 -6.26
N VAL A 177 -14.36 -13.09 -6.39
CA VAL A 177 -14.51 -14.51 -6.00
C VAL A 177 -13.55 -14.88 -4.87
N PRO A 178 -13.88 -15.88 -4.03
CA PRO A 178 -12.97 -16.38 -3.01
C PRO A 178 -11.65 -16.87 -3.62
N TRP A 179 -10.53 -16.42 -3.09
CA TRP A 179 -9.20 -16.93 -3.42
C TRP A 179 -8.69 -17.86 -2.31
N MET A 180 -8.19 -19.03 -2.73
CA MET A 180 -7.80 -20.10 -1.83
C MET A 180 -6.27 -20.24 -1.76
N SER A 181 -5.72 -20.23 -0.55
CA SER A 181 -4.35 -20.66 -0.29
C SER A 181 -4.41 -22.06 0.33
N GLY A 182 -4.30 -23.09 -0.51
CA GLY A 182 -4.55 -24.47 -0.11
C GLY A 182 -6.04 -24.67 0.23
N GLN A 183 -6.35 -25.00 1.47
CA GLN A 183 -7.75 -25.17 1.95
C GLN A 183 -8.31 -23.91 2.64
N THR A 184 -7.51 -22.85 2.75
CA THR A 184 -7.89 -21.63 3.46
C THR A 184 -8.41 -20.60 2.47
N HIS A 185 -9.61 -20.06 2.71
CA HIS A 185 -10.08 -18.83 2.06
C HIS A 185 -9.23 -17.66 2.58
N ALA A 186 -8.21 -17.32 1.80
CA ALA A 186 -7.15 -16.41 2.22
C ALA A 186 -7.34 -14.99 1.68
N GLY A 187 -8.34 -14.77 0.84
CA GLY A 187 -8.61 -13.48 0.23
C GLY A 187 -9.73 -13.52 -0.79
N ASP A 188 -9.95 -12.40 -1.46
CA ASP A 188 -10.86 -12.32 -2.61
C ASP A 188 -10.13 -11.72 -3.81
N VAL A 189 -10.38 -12.28 -4.98
CA VAL A 189 -9.76 -11.86 -6.24
C VAL A 189 -10.81 -11.31 -7.19
N THR A 190 -10.46 -10.22 -7.87
CA THR A 190 -11.15 -9.71 -9.07
C THR A 190 -10.15 -9.69 -10.21
N ASN A 191 -10.47 -10.31 -11.34
CA ASN A 191 -9.62 -10.35 -12.51
C ASN A 191 -10.43 -10.07 -13.78
N TYR A 192 -9.80 -9.37 -14.73
CA TYR A 192 -10.17 -9.43 -16.12
C TYR A 192 -8.91 -9.39 -16.99
N GLN A 193 -8.71 -10.44 -17.78
CA GLN A 193 -7.52 -10.63 -18.63
C GLN A 193 -6.21 -10.44 -17.83
N HIS A 194 -5.42 -9.42 -18.17
CA HIS A 194 -4.09 -9.13 -17.63
C HIS A 194 -4.12 -8.23 -16.39
N PHE A 195 -5.30 -7.90 -15.84
CA PHE A 195 -5.40 -7.05 -14.65
C PHE A 195 -6.10 -7.75 -13.49
N THR A 196 -5.36 -7.92 -12.39
CA THR A 196 -5.80 -8.67 -11.22
C THR A 196 -5.65 -7.84 -9.96
N PHE A 197 -6.72 -7.75 -9.17
CA PHE A 197 -6.68 -7.24 -7.81
C PHE A 197 -6.96 -8.35 -6.81
N LEU A 198 -6.06 -8.54 -5.85
CA LEU A 198 -6.19 -9.52 -4.78
C LEU A 198 -6.22 -8.81 -3.41
N ARG A 199 -7.35 -8.91 -2.72
CA ARG A 199 -7.44 -8.58 -1.30
C ARG A 199 -6.99 -9.79 -0.49
N ILE A 200 -6.05 -9.62 0.43
CA ILE A 200 -5.54 -10.70 1.27
C ILE A 200 -6.02 -10.49 2.72
N TYR A 201 -6.67 -11.50 3.27
CA TYR A 201 -7.25 -11.45 4.61
C TYR A 201 -6.20 -11.58 5.69
N ASN A 202 -6.42 -10.86 6.80
CA ASN A 202 -5.61 -10.93 8.02
C ASN A 202 -4.13 -10.56 7.82
N ALA A 203 -3.84 -9.76 6.80
CA ALA A 203 -2.53 -9.20 6.50
C ALA A 203 -2.57 -7.67 6.61
N GLY A 204 -1.54 -7.07 7.19
CA GLY A 204 -1.25 -5.64 7.17
C GLY A 204 -0.46 -5.24 5.93
N HIS A 205 0.40 -4.22 6.08
CA HIS A 205 1.18 -3.64 5.00
C HIS A 205 2.16 -4.64 4.37
N MET A 206 2.87 -5.40 5.21
CA MET A 206 3.81 -6.42 4.78
C MET A 206 3.11 -7.78 4.69
N VAL A 207 2.33 -8.00 3.64
CA VAL A 207 1.58 -9.26 3.44
C VAL A 207 2.42 -10.52 3.68
N PRO A 208 3.67 -10.65 3.17
CA PRO A 208 4.48 -11.84 3.42
C PRO A 208 4.89 -12.04 4.89
N HIS A 209 4.98 -10.96 5.68
CA HIS A 209 5.26 -11.03 7.11
C HIS A 209 4.05 -11.61 7.86
N ASP A 210 2.85 -11.13 7.56
CA ASP A 210 1.64 -11.48 8.32
C ASP A 210 0.97 -12.77 7.84
N GLN A 211 1.05 -13.06 6.54
CA GLN A 211 0.44 -14.23 5.89
C GLN A 211 1.44 -14.92 4.95
N PRO A 212 2.56 -15.45 5.46
CA PRO A 212 3.65 -15.99 4.63
C PRO A 212 3.21 -17.13 3.70
N GLN A 213 2.32 -18.01 4.18
CA GLN A 213 1.81 -19.12 3.36
C GLN A 213 0.94 -18.63 2.19
N ALA A 214 0.07 -17.65 2.45
CA ALA A 214 -0.76 -17.06 1.42
C ALA A 214 0.10 -16.27 0.42
N ALA A 215 1.02 -15.44 0.91
CA ALA A 215 1.94 -14.68 0.06
C ALA A 215 2.76 -15.58 -0.88
N LEU A 216 3.28 -16.69 -0.36
CA LEU A 216 4.02 -17.67 -1.17
C LEU A 216 3.12 -18.35 -2.21
N THR A 217 1.88 -18.68 -1.84
CA THR A 217 0.91 -19.27 -2.78
C THR A 217 0.58 -18.31 -3.91
N MET A 218 0.25 -17.06 -3.58
CA MET A 218 0.00 -15.98 -4.54
C MET A 218 1.19 -15.82 -5.51
N LEU A 219 2.41 -15.71 -4.96
CA LEU A 219 3.62 -15.54 -5.77
C LEU A 219 3.86 -16.73 -6.71
N ASN A 220 3.71 -17.96 -6.20
CA ASN A 220 3.92 -19.16 -7.02
C ASN A 220 2.87 -19.31 -8.13
N GLN A 221 1.59 -19.05 -7.85
CA GLN A 221 0.53 -19.08 -8.86
C GLN A 221 0.82 -18.07 -9.96
N TRP A 222 1.13 -16.83 -9.57
CA TRP A 222 1.45 -15.75 -10.51
C TRP A 222 2.66 -16.09 -11.39
N LEU A 223 3.77 -16.56 -10.79
CA LEU A 223 4.99 -16.90 -11.53
C LEU A 223 4.85 -18.14 -12.41
N GLN A 224 3.88 -19.02 -12.12
CA GLN A 224 3.55 -20.17 -12.96
C GLN A 224 2.61 -19.83 -14.12
N GLY A 225 2.17 -18.56 -14.22
CA GLY A 225 1.33 -18.08 -15.30
C GLY A 225 -0.17 -18.12 -15.01
N ASP A 226 -0.59 -18.43 -13.77
CA ASP A 226 -1.97 -18.19 -13.34
C ASP A 226 -2.13 -16.71 -12.98
N TYR A 227 -2.29 -15.89 -14.01
CA TYR A 227 -2.51 -14.45 -13.84
C TYR A 227 -3.93 -14.12 -13.36
N SER A 228 -4.86 -15.06 -13.43
CA SER A 228 -6.23 -14.85 -12.95
C SER A 228 -6.32 -14.95 -11.43
N LEU A 229 -5.48 -15.82 -10.83
CA LEU A 229 -5.60 -16.27 -9.44
C LEU A 229 -7.01 -16.78 -9.10
N GLN A 230 -7.76 -17.24 -10.10
CA GLN A 230 -9.13 -17.76 -9.97
C GLN A 230 -9.19 -19.29 -10.11
N GLY A 231 -8.03 -19.96 -10.11
CA GLY A 231 -7.90 -21.42 -10.32
C GLY A 231 -8.84 -22.28 -9.49
#